data_AF-A0A0D0SHK4-F1
#
_entry.id   AF-A0A0D0SHK4-F1
#
_cell.length_a   1.000
_cell.length_b   1.000
_cell.length_c   1.000
_cell.angle_alpha   90.00
_cell.angle_beta   90.00
_cell.angle_gamma   90.00
#
_symmetry.space_group_name_H-M   'P 1'
#
loop_
_entity.id
_entity.type
_entity.pdbx_description
1 polymer ?
#
loop_
_entity_poly.entity_id
_entity_poly.type
_entity_poly.pdbx_seq_one_letter_code
_entity_poly.pdbx_strand_id
1 'polypeptide(L)'
;MEKKIFHGAVYYGELKEADLSYQFIDSIERQFEPISFKEELAIKGKGIDEVKNLAKHFAIDDINFIKPGIGEATRVLLRRLPWKVLISPEYKESLELRHLIRLAKEKDVPIEYYPLNHYKCCGIIKQLADT
;
A
#
# COMPACT_ATOMS: atom_id res chain seq x y z
N MET A 1 10.54 -17.73 -24.17
CA MET A 1 10.59 -16.25 -24.09
C MET A 1 9.39 -15.83 -23.25
N GLU A 2 9.62 -15.40 -22.01
CA GLU A 2 8.56 -15.09 -21.04
C GLU A 2 7.69 -13.93 -21.54
N LYS A 3 6.37 -14.16 -21.57
CA LYS A 3 5.36 -13.15 -21.93
C LYS A 3 5.32 -12.11 -20.82
N LYS A 4 5.83 -10.90 -21.08
CA LYS A 4 5.70 -9.74 -20.19
C LYS A 4 4.22 -9.47 -19.90
N ILE A 5 3.79 -9.74 -18.67
CA ILE A 5 2.47 -9.39 -18.14
C ILE A 5 2.55 -7.93 -17.68
N PHE A 6 2.52 -6.98 -18.62
CA PHE A 6 2.05 -5.65 -18.29
C PHE A 6 0.55 -5.64 -18.55
N HIS A 7 -0.24 -5.23 -17.56
CA HIS A 7 -1.60 -4.78 -17.86
C HIS A 7 -1.44 -3.57 -18.78
N GLY A 8 -1.77 -3.74 -20.06
CA GLY A 8 -1.78 -2.62 -21.00
C GLY A 8 -2.81 -1.58 -20.58
N ALA A 9 -2.56 -0.32 -20.90
CA ALA A 9 -3.61 0.69 -20.87
C ALA A 9 -4.54 0.47 -22.06
N VAL A 10 -5.84 0.70 -21.88
CA VAL A 10 -6.78 0.74 -23.01
C VAL A 10 -6.50 2.00 -23.81
N TYR A 11 -6.21 1.85 -25.10
CA TYR A 11 -6.00 2.96 -26.01
C TYR A 11 -7.30 3.33 -26.73
N TYR A 12 -7.74 4.56 -26.54
CA TYR A 12 -8.89 5.15 -27.22
C TYR A 12 -8.39 6.07 -28.33
N GLY A 13 -8.23 5.52 -29.54
CA GLY A 13 -7.62 6.23 -30.67
C GLY A 13 -8.42 7.45 -31.13
N GLU A 14 -9.73 7.43 -30.94
CA GLU A 14 -10.65 8.53 -31.21
C GLU A 14 -10.38 9.76 -30.33
N LEU A 15 -9.72 9.60 -29.18
CA LEU A 15 -9.37 10.69 -28.27
C LEU A 15 -7.94 11.21 -28.47
N LYS A 16 -7.21 10.74 -29.47
CA LYS A 16 -5.80 11.10 -29.69
C LYS A 16 -5.57 12.61 -29.77
N GLU A 17 -6.46 13.34 -30.46
CA GLU A 17 -6.35 14.80 -30.61
C GLU A 17 -6.65 15.56 -29.30
N ALA A 18 -7.20 14.89 -28.30
CA ALA A 18 -7.45 15.42 -26.96
C ALA A 18 -6.50 14.82 -25.90
N ASP A 19 -5.49 14.04 -26.30
CA ASP A 19 -4.57 13.37 -25.37
C ASP A 19 -3.59 14.39 -24.76
N LEU A 20 -3.69 14.57 -23.44
CA LEU A 20 -2.83 15.44 -22.65
C LEU A 20 -1.85 14.66 -21.76
N SER A 21 -1.72 13.34 -21.96
CA SER A 21 -0.94 12.47 -21.07
C SER A 21 0.52 12.94 -20.94
N TYR A 22 1.18 13.23 -22.07
CA TYR A 22 2.56 13.72 -22.06
C TYR A 22 2.68 15.12 -21.45
N GLN A 23 1.76 16.03 -21.79
CA GLN A 23 1.77 17.37 -21.19
C GLN A 23 1.60 17.30 -19.67
N PHE A 24 0.72 16.42 -19.17
CA PHE A 24 0.54 16.19 -17.75
C PHE A 24 1.82 15.64 -17.11
N ILE A 25 2.41 14.58 -17.69
CA ILE A 25 3.66 13.99 -17.20
C ILE A 25 4.76 15.05 -17.13
N ASP A 26 5.00 15.77 -18.24
CA ASP A 26 6.03 16.82 -18.32
C ASP A 26 5.81 17.92 -17.27
N SER A 27 4.56 18.30 -17.03
CA SER A 27 4.22 19.33 -16.05
C SER A 27 4.55 18.90 -14.62
N ILE A 28 4.33 17.63 -14.29
CA ILE A 28 4.64 17.05 -12.98
C ILE A 28 6.14 16.81 -12.84
N GLU A 29 6.80 16.27 -13.86
CA GLU A 29 8.24 15.99 -13.84
C GLU A 29 9.09 17.25 -13.63
N ARG A 30 8.63 18.41 -14.15
CA ARG A 30 9.29 19.71 -13.89
C ARG A 30 9.29 20.14 -12.43
N GLN A 31 8.43 19.56 -11.60
CA GLN A 31 8.38 19.84 -10.16
C GLN A 31 9.27 18.89 -9.36
N PHE A 32 9.89 17.90 -9.98
CA PHE A 32 10.78 16.98 -9.28
C PHE A 32 12.09 17.70 -8.94
N GLU A 33 12.41 17.73 -7.65
CA GLU A 33 13.75 18.11 -7.21
C GLU A 33 14.73 16.97 -7.53
N PRO A 34 16.00 17.28 -7.86
CA PRO A 34 17.01 16.24 -8.06
C PRO A 34 17.22 15.46 -6.76
N ILE A 35 16.71 14.23 -6.73
CA ILE A 35 16.86 13.33 -5.59
C ILE A 35 18.22 12.67 -5.65
N SER A 36 19.01 12.82 -4.59
CA SER A 36 20.14 11.93 -4.33
C SER A 36 19.58 10.59 -3.88
N PHE A 37 19.64 9.59 -4.76
CA PHE A 37 19.38 8.21 -4.36
C PHE A 37 20.46 7.79 -3.37
N LYS A 38 20.14 7.81 -2.08
CA LYS A 38 20.86 6.95 -1.15
C LYS A 38 20.56 5.51 -1.59
N GLU A 39 21.60 4.72 -1.81
CA GLU A 39 21.44 3.28 -1.99
C GLU A 39 20.67 2.73 -0.78
N GLU A 40 19.37 2.47 -0.96
CA GLU A 40 18.60 1.75 0.03
C GLU A 40 19.17 0.33 0.06
N LEU A 41 19.81 -0.02 1.18
CA LEU A 41 20.24 -1.38 1.45
C LEU A 41 19.03 -2.29 1.23
N ALA A 42 19.14 -3.20 0.26
CA ALA A 42 18.10 -4.14 -0.02
C ALA A 42 17.75 -4.90 1.27
N ILE A 43 16.52 -4.72 1.75
CA ILE A 43 16.03 -5.40 2.94
C ILE A 43 16.02 -6.90 2.63
N LYS A 44 16.79 -7.68 3.39
CA LYS A 44 16.91 -9.12 3.17
C LYS A 44 15.54 -9.80 3.28
N GLY A 45 15.33 -10.85 2.48
CA GLY A 45 14.09 -11.64 2.49
C GLY A 45 13.02 -11.14 1.51
N LYS A 46 11.83 -11.73 1.58
CA LYS A 46 10.70 -11.38 0.70
C LYS A 46 9.54 -10.84 1.54
N GLY A 47 8.89 -9.78 1.04
CA GLY A 47 7.70 -9.22 1.71
C GLY A 47 6.59 -10.25 1.94
N ILE A 48 6.45 -11.26 1.08
CA ILE A 48 5.47 -12.35 1.28
C ILE A 48 5.71 -13.15 2.56
N ASP A 49 6.95 -13.29 3.01
CA ASP A 49 7.27 -14.02 4.23
C ASP A 49 6.83 -13.23 5.47
N GLU A 50 6.94 -11.90 5.42
CA GLU A 50 6.38 -11.01 6.44
C GLU A 50 4.85 -11.13 6.50
N VAL A 51 4.16 -11.13 5.35
CA VAL A 51 2.70 -11.32 5.32
C VAL A 51 2.29 -12.69 5.88
N LYS A 52 3.04 -13.76 5.58
CA LYS A 52 2.81 -15.10 6.17
C LYS A 52 3.02 -15.12 7.68
N ASN A 53 4.01 -14.39 8.19
CA ASN A 53 4.26 -14.29 9.62
C ASN A 53 3.15 -13.52 10.33
N LEU A 54 2.67 -12.43 9.73
CA LEU A 54 1.49 -11.70 10.21
C LEU A 54 0.26 -12.60 10.26
N ALA A 55 0.02 -13.39 9.21
CA ALA A 55 -1.11 -14.33 9.17
C ALA A 55 -1.07 -15.32 10.35
N LYS A 56 0.10 -15.90 10.63
CA LYS A 56 0.29 -16.78 11.79
C LYS A 56 0.10 -16.04 13.11
N HIS A 57 0.69 -14.85 13.27
CA HIS A 57 0.65 -14.07 14.50
C HIS A 57 -0.78 -13.66 14.87
N PHE A 58 -1.57 -13.25 13.88
CA PHE A 58 -2.94 -12.78 14.08
C PHE A 58 -4.01 -13.86 13.88
N ALA A 59 -3.62 -15.13 13.75
CA ALA A 59 -4.52 -16.26 13.48
C ALA A 59 -5.48 -15.99 12.29
N ILE A 60 -4.89 -15.55 11.17
CA ILE A 60 -5.60 -15.29 9.92
C ILE A 60 -5.35 -16.45 8.97
N ASP A 61 -6.41 -17.17 8.62
CA ASP A 61 -6.32 -18.38 7.80
C ASP A 61 -6.02 -18.05 6.33
N ASP A 62 -6.71 -17.04 5.79
CA ASP A 62 -6.47 -16.57 4.43
C ASP A 62 -5.61 -15.29 4.43
N ILE A 63 -4.38 -15.44 3.93
CA ILE A 63 -3.41 -14.36 3.79
C ILE A 63 -3.96 -13.15 3.00
N ASN A 64 -4.99 -13.35 2.16
CA ASN A 64 -5.63 -12.28 1.40
C ASN A 64 -6.35 -11.25 2.28
N PHE A 65 -6.64 -11.55 3.56
CA PHE A 65 -7.15 -10.55 4.51
C PHE A 65 -6.08 -9.56 4.98
N ILE A 66 -4.81 -9.80 4.66
CA ILE A 66 -3.70 -8.87 4.96
C ILE A 66 -3.36 -8.09 3.69
N LYS A 67 -3.40 -6.77 3.80
CA LYS A 67 -3.22 -5.82 2.70
C LYS A 67 -1.99 -4.95 2.96
N PRO A 68 -0.81 -5.39 2.51
CA PRO A 68 0.44 -4.70 2.81
C PRO A 68 0.62 -3.43 1.95
N GLY A 69 1.13 -2.38 2.58
CA GLY A 69 1.44 -1.11 1.92
C GLY A 69 0.36 -0.04 2.08
N ILE A 70 0.77 1.22 1.86
CA ILE A 70 -0.02 2.43 2.13
C ILE A 70 -1.33 2.46 1.34
N GLY A 71 -1.25 2.29 0.02
CA GLY A 71 -2.45 2.34 -0.83
C GLY A 71 -3.45 1.24 -0.52
N GLU A 72 -2.96 0.03 -0.25
CA GLU A 72 -3.78 -1.13 0.08
C GLU A 72 -4.42 -1.00 1.47
N ALA A 73 -3.69 -0.51 2.48
CA ALA A 73 -4.23 -0.22 3.81
C ALA A 73 -5.29 0.90 3.76
N THR A 74 -5.04 1.96 3.00
CA THR A 74 -6.02 3.03 2.75
C THR A 74 -7.28 2.47 2.09
N ARG A 75 -7.13 1.54 1.14
CA ARG A 75 -8.28 0.87 0.50
C ARG A 75 -9.07 -0.01 1.47
N VAL A 76 -8.40 -0.66 2.43
CA VAL A 76 -9.08 -1.39 3.51
C VAL A 76 -9.98 -0.46 4.32
N LEU A 77 -9.47 0.69 4.74
CA LEU A 77 -10.24 1.69 5.50
C LEU A 77 -11.41 2.26 4.69
N LEU A 78 -11.18 2.58 3.41
CA LEU A 78 -12.18 3.27 2.59
C LEU A 78 -13.27 2.35 2.06
N ARG A 79 -12.97 1.08 1.75
CA ARG A 79 -13.83 0.22 0.92
C ARG A 79 -14.01 -1.21 1.42
N ARG A 80 -13.42 -1.59 2.55
CA ARG A 80 -13.55 -2.95 3.13
C ARG A 80 -14.08 -2.87 4.56
N LEU A 81 -14.18 -4.03 5.22
CA LEU A 81 -14.47 -4.13 6.64
C LEU A 81 -13.13 -4.20 7.41
N PRO A 82 -12.60 -3.08 7.91
CA PRO A 82 -11.30 -3.06 8.60
C PRO A 82 -11.40 -3.74 9.97
N TRP A 83 -10.39 -4.53 10.32
CA TRP A 83 -10.18 -4.99 11.70
C TRP A 83 -9.19 -4.09 12.43
N LYS A 84 -7.98 -3.91 11.87
CA LYS A 84 -6.95 -3.03 12.40
C LYS A 84 -5.98 -2.59 11.31
N VAL A 85 -5.20 -1.55 11.59
CA VAL A 85 -4.08 -1.10 10.75
C VAL A 85 -2.79 -1.31 11.53
N LEU A 86 -1.82 -1.98 10.93
CA LEU A 86 -0.47 -2.09 11.46
C LEU A 86 0.38 -0.95 10.92
N ILE A 87 1.19 -0.31 11.77
CA ILE A 87 2.19 0.69 11.37
C ILE A 87 3.53 0.30 11.95
N SER A 88 4.59 0.35 11.15
CA SER A 88 5.96 0.18 11.66
C SER A 88 6.30 1.32 12.62
N PRO A 89 6.84 1.04 13.83
CA PRO A 89 7.21 2.06 14.80
C PRO A 89 8.07 3.20 14.23
N GLU A 90 8.95 2.88 13.28
CA GLU A 90 9.83 3.84 12.61
C GLU A 90 9.07 4.93 11.84
N TYR A 91 7.85 4.61 11.40
CA TYR A 91 7.02 5.49 10.58
C TYR A 91 5.86 6.13 11.34
N LYS A 92 5.85 6.04 12.67
CA LYS A 92 4.77 6.55 13.53
C LYS A 92 4.39 8.02 13.24
N GLU A 93 5.38 8.88 13.03
CA GLU A 93 5.18 10.32 12.77
C GLU A 93 5.42 10.67 11.29
N SER A 94 5.46 9.68 10.40
CA SER A 94 5.79 9.87 8.99
C SER A 94 4.70 10.65 8.25
N LEU A 95 5.09 11.67 7.48
CA LEU A 95 4.15 12.54 6.75
C LEU A 95 3.27 11.76 5.78
N GLU A 96 3.83 10.73 5.14
CA GLU A 96 3.15 9.80 4.22
C GLU A 96 2.09 8.95 4.90
N LEU A 97 2.17 8.67 6.21
CA LEU A 97 1.16 7.88 6.94
C LEU A 97 0.07 8.74 7.62
N ARG A 98 0.21 10.08 7.63
CA ARG A 98 -0.76 10.97 8.29
C ARG A 98 -2.20 10.77 7.82
N HIS A 99 -2.40 10.61 6.51
CA HIS A 99 -3.73 10.37 5.95
C HIS A 99 -4.32 9.04 6.43
N LEU A 100 -3.50 7.98 6.52
CA LEU A 100 -3.90 6.67 6.99
C LEU A 100 -4.29 6.70 8.47
N ILE A 101 -3.48 7.38 9.31
CA ILE A 101 -3.76 7.56 10.74
C ILE A 101 -5.06 8.33 10.94
N ARG A 102 -5.26 9.40 10.16
CA ARG A 102 -6.49 10.19 10.20
C ARG A 102 -7.73 9.35 9.83
N LEU A 103 -7.66 8.59 8.75
CA LEU A 103 -8.75 7.72 8.30
C LEU A 103 -9.09 6.63 9.32
N ALA A 104 -8.08 6.02 9.94
CA ALA A 104 -8.28 5.00 10.97
C ALA A 104 -9.00 5.60 12.18
N LYS A 105 -8.59 6.80 12.63
CA LYS A 105 -9.27 7.53 13.71
C LYS A 105 -10.74 7.86 13.37
N GLU A 106 -11.01 8.35 12.16
CA GLU A 106 -12.38 8.70 11.73
C GLU A 106 -13.31 7.48 11.64
N LYS A 107 -12.76 6.30 11.40
CA LYS A 107 -13.50 5.05 11.25
C LYS A 107 -13.49 4.18 12.51
N ASP A 108 -12.93 4.68 13.61
CA ASP A 108 -12.73 3.96 14.86
C ASP A 108 -12.02 2.60 14.66
N VAL A 109 -11.02 2.59 13.77
CA VAL A 109 -10.20 1.42 13.49
C VAL A 109 -8.93 1.50 14.32
N PRO A 110 -8.60 0.48 15.14
CA PRO A 110 -7.40 0.50 15.95
C PRO A 110 -6.15 0.47 15.07
N ILE A 111 -5.17 1.28 15.47
CA ILE A 111 -3.80 1.24 14.95
C ILE A 111 -2.95 0.48 15.96
N GLU A 112 -2.20 -0.50 15.47
CA GLU A 112 -1.24 -1.26 16.25
C GLU A 112 0.16 -1.05 15.69
N TYR A 113 1.13 -0.75 16.56
CA TYR A 113 2.52 -0.64 16.14
C TYR A 113 3.17 -2.01 16.12
N TYR A 114 3.62 -2.44 14.94
CA TYR A 114 4.17 -3.78 14.73
C TYR A 114 5.51 -3.66 13.98
N PRO A 115 6.57 -4.42 14.35
CA PRO A 115 7.90 -4.31 13.75
C PRO A 115 7.93 -4.92 12.32
N LEU A 116 7.29 -4.22 11.38
CA LEU A 116 7.32 -4.53 9.96
C LEU A 116 8.67 -4.09 9.38
N ASN A 117 9.26 -4.97 8.58
CA ASN A 117 10.57 -4.81 7.95
C ASN A 117 10.42 -4.50 6.46
N HIS A 118 9.46 -5.12 5.77
CA HIS A 118 9.27 -4.93 4.32
C HIS A 118 8.19 -3.90 4.00
N TYR A 119 7.32 -3.58 4.95
CA TYR A 119 6.24 -2.62 4.78
C TYR A 119 6.22 -1.55 5.86
N LYS A 120 5.81 -0.33 5.50
CA LYS A 120 5.62 0.75 6.47
C LYS A 120 4.30 0.58 7.25
N CYS A 121 3.32 -0.04 6.62
CA CYS A 121 2.02 -0.32 7.20
C CYS A 121 1.31 -1.48 6.48
N CYS A 122 0.32 -2.07 7.14
CA CYS A 122 -0.57 -3.09 6.59
C CYS A 122 -2.00 -2.84 7.06
N GLY A 123 -2.99 -2.94 6.18
CA GLY A 123 -4.40 -3.02 6.57
C GLY A 123 -4.80 -4.47 6.79
N ILE A 124 -5.52 -4.78 7.87
CA ILE A 124 -6.10 -6.11 8.09
C ILE A 124 -7.62 -6.00 7.95
N ILE A 125 -8.18 -6.86 7.10
CA ILE A 125 -9.61 -6.98 6.88
C ILE A 125 -10.18 -7.97 7.91
N LYS A 126 -11.34 -7.65 8.47
CA LYS A 126 -12.04 -8.52 9.43
C LYS A 126 -12.50 -9.81 8.73
N GLN A 127 -12.18 -10.96 9.33
CA GLN A 127 -12.75 -12.24 8.94
C GLN A 127 -14.18 -12.32 9.47
N LEU A 128 -15.14 -12.53 8.59
CA LEU A 128 -16.50 -12.92 8.96
C LEU A 128 -16.45 -14.44 9.15
N ALA A 129 -15.98 -14.89 10.31
CA ALA A 129 -16.27 -16.26 10.72
C ALA A 129 -17.77 -16.36 10.98
N ASP A 130 -18.41 -17.39 10.45
CA ASP A 130 -19.87 -17.62 10.49
C ASP A 130 -20.43 -17.32 11.89
N THR A 131 -21.42 -16.43 11.92
CA THR A 131 -22.20 -16.13 13.14
C THR A 131 -23.20 -17.24 13.39
#